data_AF-A0A964VPY2-F1
#
_entry.id   AF-A0A964VPY2-F1
#
_cell.length_a   1.000
_cell.length_b   1.000
_cell.length_c   1.000
_cell.angle_alpha   90.00
_cell.angle_beta   90.00
_cell.angle_gamma   90.00
#
_symmetry.space_group_name_H-M   'P 1'
#
loop_
_entity.id
_entity.type
_entity.pdbx_description
1 polymer ?
#
loop_
_entity_poly.entity_id
_entity_poly.type
_entity_poly.pdbx_seq_one_letter_code
_entity_poly.pdbx_strand_id
1 'polypeptide(L)' 'MIQTAAQLHQALEQIENLCRAIQSLRADILSNNPRNFAVFAEGPLDEIRKLQTEISRYVNRSEEAAAA' A
#
# COMPACT_ATOMS: atom_id res chain seq x y z
N MET A 1 10.78 5.91 -3.65
CA MET A 1 12.01 5.15 -3.35
C MET A 1 12.37 5.29 -1.88
N ILE A 2 12.22 4.22 -1.11
CA ILE A 2 12.52 4.17 0.32
C ILE A 2 14.04 3.94 0.52
N GLN A 3 14.66 4.74 1.38
CA GLN A 3 16.10 4.71 1.69
C GLN A 3 16.38 4.69 3.19
N THR A 4 15.40 5.01 4.03
CA THR A 4 15.58 5.09 5.49
C THR A 4 14.45 4.39 6.23
N ALA A 5 14.71 4.03 7.50
CA ALA A 5 13.70 3.46 8.38
C ALA A 5 12.50 4.40 8.59
N ALA A 6 12.70 5.72 8.61
CA ALA A 6 11.61 6.69 8.71
C ALA A 6 10.70 6.66 7.47
N GLN A 7 11.29 6.58 6.26
CA GLN A 7 10.53 6.44 5.02
C GLN A 7 9.81 5.09 4.94
N LEU A 8 10.41 4.02 5.47
CA LEU A 8 9.74 2.72 5.59
C LEU A 8 8.51 2.82 6.49
N HIS A 9 8.65 3.46 7.66
CA HIS A 9 7.52 3.64 8.58
C HIS A 9 6.38 4.43 7.91
N GLN A 10 6.72 5.55 7.25
CA GLN A 10 5.74 6.35 6.51
C GLN A 10 5.04 5.55 5.40
N ALA A 11 5.78 4.69 4.67
CA ALA A 11 5.19 3.85 3.62
C ALA A 11 4.21 2.82 4.19
N LEU A 12 4.50 2.25 5.37
CA LEU A 12 3.59 1.34 6.06
C LEU A 12 2.31 2.07 6.52
N GLU A 13 2.43 3.26 7.11
CA GLU A 13 1.28 4.09 7.49
C GLU A 13 0.42 4.45 6.27
N GLN A 14 1.04 4.75 5.13
CA GLN A 14 0.32 5.01 3.87
C GLN A 14 -0.47 3.78 3.41
N ILE A 15 0.12 2.58 3.46
CA ILE A 15 -0.60 1.34 3.14
C ILE A 15 -1.81 1.15 4.08
N GLU A 16 -1.64 1.36 5.38
CA GLU A 16 -2.75 1.24 6.34
C GLU A 16 -3.90 2.21 6.03
N ASN A 17 -3.58 3.46 5.72
CA ASN A 17 -4.57 4.47 5.36
C ASN A 17 -5.32 4.10 4.07
N LEU A 18 -4.61 3.61 3.05
CA LEU A 18 -5.22 3.14 1.80
C LEU A 18 -6.13 1.93 2.03
N CYS A 19 -5.72 0.98 2.88
CA CYS A 19 -6.56 -0.15 3.28
C CYS A 19 -7.85 0.30 3.96
N ARG A 20 -7.79 1.28 4.88
CA ARG A 20 -8.98 1.86 5.53
C ARG A 20 -9.90 2.54 4.52
N ALA A 21 -9.33 3.27 3.55
CA ALA A 21 -10.12 3.90 2.49
C ALA A 21 -10.88 2.87 1.64
N ILE A 22 -10.23 1.77 1.25
CA ILE A 22 -10.88 0.68 0.51
C ILE A 22 -12.00 0.03 1.35
N GLN A 23 -11.79 -0.14 2.66
CA GLN A 23 -12.82 -0.68 3.56
C GLN A 23 -14.04 0.24 3.64
N SER A 24 -13.84 1.56 3.69
CA SER A 24 -14.95 2.53 3.63
C SER A 24 -15.70 2.43 2.29
N LEU A 25 -14.98 2.44 1.16
CA LEU A 25 -15.60 2.29 -0.17
C LEU A 25 -16.40 0.99 -0.26
N ARG A 26 -15.91 -0.09 0.36
CA ARG A 26 -16.60 -1.38 0.39
C ARG A 26 -17.90 -1.29 1.19
N ALA A 27 -17.90 -0.63 2.35
CA ALA A 27 -19.09 -0.47 3.16
C ALA A 27 -20.15 0.39 2.46
N ASP A 28 -19.72 1.47 1.79
CA ASP A 28 -20.62 2.49 1.25
C ASP A 28 -21.14 2.16 -0.16
N ILE A 29 -20.31 1.51 -0.99
CA ILE A 29 -20.55 1.39 -2.44
C ILE A 29 -20.80 -0.04 -2.88
N LEU A 30 -20.10 -1.04 -2.32
CA LEU A 30 -20.10 -2.41 -2.88
C LEU A 30 -21.50 -3.03 -2.95
N SER A 31 -22.31 -2.87 -1.89
CA SER A 31 -23.66 -3.46 -1.83
C SER A 31 -24.63 -2.86 -2.86
N ASN A 32 -24.45 -1.58 -3.17
CA ASN A 32 -25.34 -0.83 -4.06
C ASN A 32 -24.86 -0.82 -5.52
N ASN A 33 -23.55 -0.75 -5.74
CA ASN A 33 -22.95 -0.69 -7.07
C ASN A 33 -21.54 -1.31 -7.09
N PRO A 34 -21.46 -2.64 -7.28
CA PRO A 34 -20.19 -3.37 -7.30
C PRO A 34 -19.22 -2.90 -8.38
N ARG A 35 -19.74 -2.45 -9.53
CA ARG A 35 -18.92 -1.95 -10.64
C ARG A 35 -18.20 -0.66 -10.24
N ASN A 36 -18.91 0.27 -9.61
CA ASN A 36 -18.32 1.53 -9.15
C ASN A 36 -17.29 1.28 -8.04
N PHE A 37 -17.56 0.35 -7.11
CA PHE A 37 -16.57 -0.03 -6.10
C PHE A 37 -15.26 -0.51 -6.75
N ALA A 38 -15.34 -1.38 -7.77
CA ALA A 38 -14.15 -1.87 -8.46
C ALA A 38 -13.31 -0.74 -9.09
N VAL A 39 -13.98 0.24 -9.72
CA VAL A 39 -13.31 1.41 -10.33
C VAL A 39 -12.66 2.29 -9.25
N PHE A 40 -13.35 2.58 -8.15
CA PHE A 40 -12.79 3.42 -7.09
C PHE A 40 -11.67 2.74 -6.29
N ALA A 41 -11.71 1.42 -6.16
CA ALA A 41 -10.69 0.64 -5.46
C ALA A 41 -9.40 0.48 -6.29
N GLU A 42 -9.45 0.63 -7.62
CA GLU A 42 -8.32 0.41 -8.52
C GLU A 42 -7.10 1.28 -8.14
N GLY A 43 -7.28 2.60 -8.04
CA GLY A 43 -6.20 3.53 -7.69
C GLY A 43 -5.53 3.21 -6.35
N PRO A 44 -6.28 3.09 -5.24
CA PRO A 44 -5.72 2.68 -3.95
C PRO A 44 -5.01 1.33 -3.98
N LEU A 45 -5.54 0.34 -4.70
CA LEU A 45 -4.92 -0.99 -4.83
C LEU A 45 -3.59 -0.92 -5.59
N ASP A 46 -3.53 -0.13 -6.66
CA ASP A 46 -2.29 0.06 -7.41
C ASP A 46 -1.22 0.78 -6.58
N GLU A 47 -1.60 1.75 -5.78
CA GLU A 47 -0.67 2.46 -4.92
C GLU A 47 -0.13 1.56 -3.79
N ILE A 48 -0.98 0.73 -3.19
CA ILE A 48 -0.54 -0.31 -2.24
C ILE A 48 0.51 -1.22 -2.88
N ARG A 49 0.28 -1.70 -4.11
CA ARG A 49 1.24 -2.58 -4.82
C ARG A 49 2.59 -1.90 -5.05
N LYS A 50 2.59 -0.62 -5.41
CA LYS A 50 3.83 0.16 -5.58
C LYS A 50 4.57 0.29 -4.26
N LEU A 51 3.89 0.68 -3.18
CA LEU A 51 4.49 0.82 -1.85
C LEU A 51 5.06 -0.51 -1.36
N GLN A 52 4.32 -1.62 -1.51
CA GLN A 52 4.81 -2.96 -1.18
C GLN A 52 6.10 -3.30 -1.95
N THR A 53 6.15 -3.00 -3.24
CA THR A 53 7.35 -3.21 -4.06
C THR A 53 8.53 -2.38 -3.57
N GLU A 54 8.32 -1.11 -3.22
CA GLU A 54 9.37 -0.25 -2.68
C GLU A 54 9.88 -0.74 -1.32
N ILE A 55 8.97 -1.22 -0.45
CA ILE A 55 9.30 -1.79 0.86
C ILE A 55 10.15 -3.05 0.67
N SER A 56 9.72 -3.99 -0.19
CA SER A 56 10.50 -5.21 -0.45
C SER A 56 11.90 -4.90 -0.96
N ARG A 57 12.05 -3.92 -1.89
CA ARG A 57 13.38 -3.49 -2.35
C ARG A 57 14.24 -2.88 -1.24
N TYR A 58 13.64 -2.13 -0.32
CA TYR A 58 14.37 -1.59 0.82
C TYR A 58 14.84 -2.71 1.76
N VAL A 59 13.94 -3.61 2.15
CA VAL A 59 14.24 -4.72 3.06
C VAL A 59 15.34 -5.61 2.50
N ASN A 60 15.24 -6.04 1.24
CA ASN A 60 16.26 -6.90 0.62
C ASN A 60 17.65 -6.25 0.65
N ARG A 61 17.75 -4.95 0.31
CA ARG A 61 19.03 -4.22 0.38
C ARG A 61 19.56 -4.10 1.80
N SER A 62 18.68 -3.93 2.79
CA SER A 62 19.09 -3.88 4.19
C SER A 62 19.60 -5.23 4.70
N GLU A 63 18.99 -6.34 4.27
CA GLU A 63 19.45 -7.69 4.59
C GLU A 63 20.80 -8.01 3.93
N GLU A 64 20.96 -7.68 2.64
CA GLU A 64 22.23 -7.81 1.93
C GLU A 64 23.36 -7.03 2.61
N ALA A 65 23.08 -5.80 3.05
CA ALA A 65 24.04 -4.96 3.76
C ALA A 65 24.39 -5.48 5.16
N ALA A 66 23.48 -6.21 5.82
CA ALA A 66 23.73 -6.81 7.13
C ALA A 66 24.50 -8.14 7.04
N ALA A 67 24.47 -8.81 5.90
CA ALA A 67 25.14 -10.09 5.64
C ALA A 67 26.57 -9.95 5.06
N ALA A 68 26.96 -8.74 4.64
CA ALA A 68 28.27 -8.40 4.09
C ALA A 68 29.24 -7.93 5.19
#